data_AF-A0A926TRB1-F1
#
_entry.id   AF-A0A926TRB1-F1
#
_cell.length_a   1.000
_cell.length_b   1.000
_cell.length_c   1.000
_cell.angle_alpha   90.00
_cell.angle_beta   90.00
_cell.angle_gamma   90.00
#
_symmetry.space_group_name_H-M   'P 1'
#
loop_
_entity.id
_entity.type
_entity.pdbx_description
1 polymer ?
#
loop_
_entity_poly.entity_id
_entity_poly.type
_entity_poly.pdbx_seq_one_letter_code
_entity_poly.pdbx_strand_id
1 'polypeptide(L)'
;MKLQIECNKSLPQQQSCWLCKQSFEVAPARVIACDDQGNGYGEVCSQCLGKGFDWLSDRFDHLNRPKKPVLLRRHQKLAVPVSA
;
A
#
# COMPACT_ATOMS: atom_id res chain seq x y z
N MET A 1 6.69 3.65 -9.45
CA MET A 1 6.80 2.31 -8.82
C MET A 1 7.70 1.42 -9.66
N LYS A 2 8.51 0.57 -9.02
CA LYS A 2 9.33 -0.48 -9.64
C LYS A 2 9.02 -1.85 -9.03
N LEU A 3 9.41 -2.91 -9.74
CA LEU A 3 9.36 -4.29 -9.24
C LEU A 3 10.77 -4.85 -9.16
N GLN A 4 11.12 -5.44 -8.02
CA GLN A 4 12.37 -6.15 -7.81
C GLN A 4 12.09 -7.65 -7.71
N ILE A 5 12.89 -8.46 -8.39
CA ILE A 5 12.80 -9.92 -8.33
C ILE A 5 14.00 -10.43 -7.56
N GLU A 6 13.75 -11.25 -6.55
CA GLU A 6 14.79 -11.94 -5.80
C GLU A 6 14.54 -13.44 -5.78
N CYS A 7 15.59 -14.22 -6.01
CA CYS A 7 15.52 -15.67 -5.87
C CYS A 7 15.69 -16.03 -4.40
N ASN A 8 14.65 -16.57 -3.79
CA ASN A 8 14.68 -17.07 -2.44
C ASN A 8 15.28 -18.48 -2.44
N LYS A 9 16.39 -18.67 -1.72
CA LYS A 9 17.03 -19.98 -1.54
C LYS A 9 16.44 -20.76 -0.35
N SER A 10 15.52 -20.14 0.39
CA SER A 10 14.93 -20.70 1.61
C SER A 10 13.69 -21.54 1.32
N LEU A 11 13.30 -22.36 2.30
CA LEU A 11 12.06 -23.14 2.29
C LEU A 11 10.83 -22.22 2.07
N PRO A 12 9.74 -22.75 1.46
CA PRO A 12 8.49 -22.01 1.30
C PRO A 12 8.01 -21.47 2.65
N GLN A 13 7.75 -20.18 2.72
CA GLN A 13 7.19 -19.51 3.89
C GLN A 13 5.86 -18.88 3.50
N GLN A 14 4.93 -18.84 4.45
CA GLN A 14 3.74 -18.00 4.28
C GLN A 14 4.12 -16.55 4.51
N GLN A 15 3.74 -15.69 3.56
CA GLN A 15 3.86 -14.24 3.67
C GLN A 15 2.52 -13.59 3.36
N SER A 16 2.35 -12.33 3.79
CA SER A 16 1.18 -11.53 3.44
C SER A 16 1.51 -10.64 2.25
N CYS A 17 0.65 -10.67 1.22
CA CYS A 17 0.79 -9.81 0.05
C CYS A 17 0.65 -8.35 0.46
N TRP A 18 1.63 -7.53 0.11
CA TRP A 18 1.62 -6.12 0.49
C TRP A 18 0.41 -5.36 -0.10
N LEU A 19 -0.07 -5.73 -1.30
CA LEU A 19 -1.16 -5.04 -2.01
C LEU A 19 -2.57 -5.44 -1.56
N CYS A 20 -2.83 -6.74 -1.38
CA CYS A 20 -4.15 -7.26 -1.05
C CYS A 20 -4.29 -7.77 0.39
N LYS A 21 -3.19 -7.83 1.15
CA LYS A 21 -3.10 -8.29 2.54
C LYS A 21 -3.47 -9.77 2.75
N GLN A 22 -3.71 -10.52 1.68
CA GLN A 22 -3.96 -11.96 1.76
C GLN A 22 -2.65 -12.73 1.96
N SER A 23 -2.70 -13.79 2.75
CA SER A 23 -1.59 -14.71 2.91
C SER A 23 -1.40 -15.55 1.64
N PHE A 24 -0.16 -15.77 1.25
CA PHE A 24 0.22 -16.60 0.12
C PHE A 24 1.54 -17.32 0.42
N GLU A 25 1.74 -18.45 -0.25
CA GLU A 25 3.00 -19.17 -0.20
C GLU A 25 4.01 -18.49 -1.12
N VAL A 26 5.19 -18.17 -0.59
CA VAL A 26 6.22 -17.49 -1.36
C VAL A 26 6.87 -18.47 -2.32
N ALA A 27 6.84 -18.13 -3.61
CA ALA A 27 7.51 -18.89 -4.64
C ALA A 27 9.04 -18.80 -4.51
N PRO A 28 9.81 -19.71 -5.13
CA PRO A 28 11.27 -19.65 -5.15
C PRO A 28 11.84 -18.34 -5.71
N ALA A 29 11.06 -17.59 -6.48
CA ALA A 29 11.34 -16.20 -6.82
C ALA A 29 10.25 -15.32 -6.23
N ARG A 30 10.65 -14.33 -5.41
CA ARG A 30 9.74 -13.33 -4.84
C ARG A 30 9.79 -12.05 -5.64
N VAL A 31 8.65 -11.39 -5.73
CA VAL A 31 8.54 -10.06 -6.33
C VAL A 31 8.26 -9.05 -5.23
N ILE A 32 9.11 -8.05 -5.12
CA ILE A 32 9.04 -6.98 -4.12
C ILE A 32 8.59 -5.70 -4.84
N ALA A 33 7.58 -5.03 -4.29
CA ALA A 33 7.18 -3.70 -4.74
C ALA A 33 8.13 -2.65 -4.17
N CYS A 34 8.67 -1.80 -5.04
CA CYS A 34 9.57 -0.72 -4.67
C CYS A 34 9.02 0.64 -5.14
N ASP A 35 9.37 1.71 -4.44
CA ASP A 35 9.22 3.06 -5.00
C ASP A 35 10.27 3.33 -6.10
N ASP A 36 10.23 4.53 -6.67
CA ASP A 36 11.16 4.91 -7.74
C ASP A 36 12.61 5.10 -7.26
N GLN A 37 12.82 5.27 -5.95
CA GLN A 37 14.13 5.34 -5.32
C GLN A 37 14.71 3.95 -5.00
N GLY A 38 13.89 2.90 -5.12
CA GLY A 38 14.28 1.52 -4.82
C GLY A 38 14.00 1.09 -3.37
N ASN A 39 13.27 1.90 -2.59
CA ASN A 39 12.86 1.48 -1.25
C ASN A 39 11.80 0.38 -1.35
N GLY A 40 12.09 -0.79 -0.78
CA GLY A 40 11.19 -1.95 -0.80
C GLY A 40 10.07 -1.83 0.23
N TYR A 41 8.83 -2.11 -0.20
CA TYR A 41 7.63 -2.04 0.64
C TYR A 41 7.14 -3.42 1.11
N GLY A 42 7.32 -4.44 0.29
CA GLY A 42 6.93 -5.82 0.60
C GLY A 42 6.65 -6.67 -0.61
N GLU A 43 6.36 -7.96 -0.36
CA GLU A 43 6.17 -8.96 -1.41
C GLU A 43 4.78 -8.90 -2.05
N VAL A 44 4.71 -9.24 -3.34
CA VAL A 44 3.48 -9.23 -4.13
C VAL A 44 3.13 -10.64 -4.57
N CYS A 45 1.89 -11.08 -4.29
CA CYS A 45 1.43 -12.41 -4.69
C CYS A 45 1.17 -12.52 -6.20
N SER A 46 1.23 -13.74 -6.72
CA SER A 46 1.00 -14.06 -8.14
C SER A 46 -0.36 -13.58 -8.66
N GLN A 47 -1.40 -13.63 -7.84
CA GLN A 47 -2.73 -13.14 -8.22
C GLN A 47 -2.75 -11.62 -8.46
N CYS A 48 -2.01 -10.85 -7.66
CA CYS A 48 -1.88 -9.41 -7.87
C CYS A 48 -0.99 -9.12 -9.09
N LEU A 49 0.11 -9.87 -9.26
CA LEU A 49 0.98 -9.75 -10.43
C LEU A 49 0.21 -10.01 -11.74
N GLY A 50 -0.69 -11.00 -11.74
CA GLY A 50 -1.52 -11.33 -12.90
C GLY A 50 -2.51 -10.25 -13.33
N LYS A 51 -2.72 -9.20 -12.53
CA LYS A 51 -3.57 -8.05 -12.90
C LYS A 51 -2.87 -7.02 -13.77
N GLY A 52 -1.54 -7.15 -13.94
CA GLY A 52 -0.75 -6.26 -14.78
C GLY A 52 -0.22 -5.02 -14.07
N PHE A 53 0.80 -4.41 -14.69
CA PHE A 53 1.60 -3.34 -14.09
C PHE A 53 0.81 -2.06 -13.80
N ASP A 54 -0.14 -1.69 -14.66
CA ASP A 54 -0.96 -0.48 -14.45
C ASP A 54 -1.80 -0.60 -13.18
N TRP A 55 -2.44 -1.76 -12.98
CA TRP A 55 -3.20 -2.04 -11.77
C TRP A 55 -2.32 -2.04 -10.52
N LEU A 56 -1.12 -2.62 -10.60
CA LEU A 56 -0.16 -2.63 -9.50
C LEU A 56 0.26 -1.21 -9.12
N SER A 57 0.56 -0.37 -10.12
CA SER A 57 0.99 1.02 -9.93
C SER A 57 -0.10 1.86 -9.28
N ASP A 58 -1.33 1.79 -9.81
CA ASP A 58 -2.49 2.46 -9.22
C ASP A 58 -2.71 2.03 -7.76
N ARG A 59 -2.67 0.72 -7.51
CA ARG A 59 -2.85 0.18 -6.15
C ARG A 59 -1.74 0.62 -5.20
N PHE A 60 -0.50 0.64 -5.66
CA PHE A 60 0.66 1.10 -4.89
C PHE A 60 0.50 2.56 -4.47
N ASP A 61 0.15 3.43 -5.42
CA ASP A 61 -0.09 4.85 -5.17
C ASP A 61 -1.24 5.05 -4.17
N HIS A 62 -2.33 4.31 -4.32
CA HIS A 62 -3.46 4.36 -3.39
C HIS A 62 -3.08 4.00 -1.96
N LEU A 63 -2.19 3.02 -1.76
CA LEU A 63 -1.74 2.59 -0.43
C LEU A 63 -0.74 3.57 0.18
N ASN A 64 0.07 4.23 -0.65
CA ASN A 64 1.13 5.13 -0.21
C ASN A 64 0.74 6.61 -0.20
N ARG A 65 -0.43 6.97 -0.76
CA ARG A 65 -0.90 8.36 -0.77
C ARG A 65 -1.10 8.84 0.67
N PRO A 66 -0.55 10.01 1.04
CA PRO A 66 -0.83 10.60 2.34
C PRO A 66 -2.33 10.80 2.47
N LYS A 67 -2.94 10.18 3.49
CA LYS A 67 -4.33 10.43 3.82
C LYS A 67 -4.44 11.89 4.22
N LYS A 68 -5.16 12.70 3.42
CA LYS A 68 -5.46 14.08 3.82
C LYS A 68 -6.12 14.03 5.19
N PRO A 69 -5.65 14.80 6.19
CA PRO A 69 -6.38 14.90 7.43
C PRO A 69 -7.77 15.39 7.09
N VAL A 70 -8.79 14.62 7.48
CA VAL A 70 -10.17 15.08 7.45
C VAL A 70 -10.20 16.27 8.41
N LEU A 71 -10.25 17.50 7.85
CA LEU A 71 -10.51 18.69 8.64
C LEU A 71 -11.89 18.49 9.27
N LEU A 72 -11.90 18.03 10.52
CA LEU A 72 -13.10 18.01 11.35
C LEU A 72 -13.56 19.47 11.43
N ARG A 73 -14.61 19.84 10.69
CA ARG A 73 -15.27 21.14 10.82
C ARG A 73 -15.83 21.22 12.24
N ARG A 74 -15.05 21.76 13.18
CA ARG A 74 -15.56 22.24 14.46
C ARG A 74 -16.61 23.31 14.15
N HIS A 75 -17.89 22.99 14.37
CA HIS A 75 -18.94 23.98 14.41
C HIS A 75 -18.59 25.00 15.50
N GLN A 76 -18.07 26.17 15.12
CA GLN A 76 -18.04 27.31 16.02
C GLN A 76 -19.49 27.74 16.21
N LYS A 77 -20.06 27.47 17.39
CA LYS A 77 -21.26 28.16 17.86
C LYS A 77 -20.90 29.64 17.90
N LEU A 78 -21.55 30.46 17.07
CA LEU A 78 -21.52 31.91 17.22
C LEU A 78 -22.04 32.22 18.62
N ALA A 79 -21.19 32.84 19.45
CA ALA A 79 -21.64 33.47 20.68
C ALA A 79 -22.56 34.63 20.28
N VAL A 80 -23.81 34.54 20.71
CA VAL A 80 -24.78 35.64 20.62
C VAL A 80 -24.31 36.73 21.59
N PRO A 81 -24.10 37.98 21.15
CA PRO A 81 -23.81 39.06 22.10
C PRO A 81 -25.06 39.37 22.91
N VAL A 82 -24.89 39.44 24.22
CA VAL A 82 -25.91 39.91 25.17
C VAL A 82 -26.09 41.42 24.96
N SER A 83 -27.34 41.84 24.78
CA SER A 83 -27.85 43.21 24.90
C SER A 83 -29.26 43.03 25.48
N ALA A 84 -29.71 43.71 26.52
CA ALA A 84 -29.38 45.01 27.10
C ALA A 84 -29.52 44.99 28.64
#